data_AF-A0A828PRV5-F1
#
_entry.id   AF-A0A828PRV5-F1
#
_cell.length_a   1.000
_cell.length_b   1.000
_cell.length_c   1.000
_cell.angle_alpha   90.00
_cell.angle_beta   90.00
_cell.angle_gamma   90.00
#
_symmetry.space_group_name_H-M   'P 1'
#
loop_
_entity.id
_entity.type
_entity.pdbx_description
1 polymer ?
#
loop_
_entity_poly.entity_id
_entity_poly.type
_entity_poly.pdbx_seq_one_letter_code
_entity_poly.pdbx_strand_id
1 'polypeptide(L)' 'MQHAETAFGWESLVNKRSTTWRNLDEAVKNNLDRATALKVLQDQPTLIKRPIILQDGIALIGFDVKQYEQTFGK' A
#
# COMPACT_ATOMS: atom_id res chain seq x y z
N MET A 1 6.90 -5.03 5.41
CA MET A 1 5.45 -4.75 5.49
C MET A 1 5.12 -3.85 6.68
N GLN A 2 5.51 -4.22 7.90
CA GLN A 2 5.20 -3.46 9.12
C GLN A 2 5.72 -2.00 9.10
N HIS A 3 6.95 -1.76 8.61
CA HIS A 3 7.50 -0.39 8.53
C HIS A 3 6.69 0.56 7.61
N ALA A 4 6.24 0.08 6.46
CA ALA A 4 5.46 0.88 5.52
C ALA A 4 4.04 1.14 6.04
N GLU A 5 3.48 0.20 6.79
CA GLU A 5 2.18 0.34 7.44
C GLU A 5 2.23 1.42 8.54
N THR A 6 3.29 1.46 9.34
CA THR A 6 3.49 2.51 10.34
C THR A 6 3.66 3.88 9.70
N ALA A 7 4.30 3.96 8.53
CA ALA A 7 4.55 5.23 7.84
C ALA A 7 3.31 5.79 7.10
N PHE A 8 2.49 4.92 6.49
CA PHE A 8 1.41 5.35 5.59
C PHE A 8 0.00 4.89 5.97
N GLY A 9 -0.11 3.97 6.92
CA GLY A 9 -1.32 3.22 7.18
C GLY A 9 -1.54 2.06 6.19
N TRP A 10 -2.28 1.06 6.66
CA TRP A 10 -2.65 -0.11 5.86
C TRP A 10 -3.50 0.27 4.64
N GLU A 11 -4.32 1.32 4.73
CA GLU A 11 -5.17 1.77 3.62
C GLU A 11 -4.36 2.26 2.41
N SER A 12 -3.24 2.93 2.67
CA SER A 12 -2.34 3.43 1.63
C SER A 12 -1.58 2.29 0.96
N LEU A 13 -1.29 1.21 1.70
CA LEU A 13 -0.66 -0.01 1.20
C LEU A 13 -1.57 -0.79 0.24
N VAL A 14 -2.88 -0.74 0.45
CA VAL A 14 -3.85 -1.42 -0.41
C VAL A 14 -3.97 -0.69 -1.75
N ASN A 15 -3.69 -1.42 -2.83
CA ASN A 15 -3.90 -0.99 -4.20
C ASN A 15 -5.38 -1.14 -4.59
N LYS A 16 -6.19 -0.15 -4.19
CA LYS A 16 -7.62 -0.06 -4.52
C LYS A 16 -7.92 -0.03 -6.03
N ARG A 17 -6.91 0.15 -6.89
CA ARG A 17 -7.04 0.14 -8.36
C ARG A 17 -6.73 -1.21 -8.99
N SER A 18 -6.17 -2.16 -8.24
CA SER A 18 -5.83 -3.49 -8.76
C SER A 18 -7.06 -4.34 -9.06
N THR A 19 -6.93 -5.27 -10.01
CA THR A 19 -7.96 -6.29 -10.29
C THR A 19 -8.21 -7.16 -9.08
N THR A 20 -7.17 -7.50 -8.32
CA THR A 20 -7.27 -8.23 -7.05
C THR A 20 -8.19 -7.52 -6.05
N TRP A 21 -8.08 -6.19 -5.91
CA TRP A 21 -8.99 -5.42 -5.07
C TRP A 21 -10.42 -5.43 -5.62
N ARG A 22 -10.59 -5.34 -6.94
CA ARG A 22 -11.93 -5.40 -7.54
C ARG A 22 -12.60 -6.75 -7.29
N ASN A 23 -11.85 -7.85 -7.41
CA ASN A 23 -12.30 -9.22 -7.18
C ASN A 23 -12.49 -9.58 -5.70
N LEU A 24 -12.04 -8.73 -4.77
CA LEU A 24 -12.26 -8.94 -3.34
C LEU A 24 -13.74 -8.82 -3.00
N ASP A 25 -14.20 -9.70 -2.14
CA ASP A 25 -15.58 -9.71 -1.65
C ASP A 25 -15.97 -8.39 -0.99
N GLU A 26 -17.18 -7.91 -1.26
CA GLU A 26 -17.67 -6.66 -0.68
C GLU A 26 -17.82 -6.76 0.85
N ALA A 27 -18.14 -7.96 1.36
CA ALA A 27 -18.16 -8.23 2.79
C ALA A 27 -16.77 -8.03 3.43
N VAL A 28 -15.70 -8.44 2.73
CA VAL A 28 -14.32 -8.26 3.19
C VAL A 28 -13.90 -6.79 3.08
N LYS A 29 -14.28 -6.09 2.01
CA LYS A 29 -14.01 -4.65 1.84
C LYS A 29 -14.68 -3.81 2.92
N ASN A 30 -15.92 -4.13 3.30
CA ASN A 30 -16.67 -3.42 4.33
C ASN A 30 -16.19 -3.74 5.76
N ASN A 31 -15.68 -4.95 6.00
CA ASN A 31 -15.10 -5.36 7.28
C ASN A 31 -13.56 -5.30 7.29
N LEU A 32 -12.99 -4.49 6.39
CA LEU A 32 -11.55 -4.41 6.25
C LEU A 32 -10.98 -3.55 7.38
N ASP A 33 -10.44 -4.20 8.40
CA ASP A 33 -9.74 -3.55 9.50
C ASP A 33 -8.22 -3.71 9.35
N ARG A 34 -7.41 -3.00 10.14
CA ARG A 34 -5.94 -3.07 10.11
C ARG A 34 -5.43 -4.52 10.15
N ALA A 35 -5.96 -5.33 11.06
CA ALA A 35 -5.57 -6.73 11.22
C ALA A 35 -5.95 -7.58 10.00
N THR A 36 -7.19 -7.43 9.51
CA THR A 36 -7.70 -8.17 8.34
C THR A 36 -6.99 -7.74 7.06
N ALA A 37 -6.77 -6.45 6.88
CA ALA A 37 -6.04 -5.88 5.75
C ALA A 37 -4.63 -6.43 5.67
N LEU A 38 -3.88 -6.47 6.79
CA LEU A 38 -2.54 -7.05 6.80
C LEU A 38 -2.53 -8.52 6.44
N LYS A 39 -3.53 -9.28 6.95
CA LYS A 39 -3.67 -10.69 6.62
C LYS A 39 -3.97 -10.88 5.13
N VAL A 40 -4.89 -10.11 4.57
CA VAL A 40 -5.23 -10.10 3.13
C VAL A 40 -4.03 -9.67 2.29
N LEU A 41 -3.27 -8.66 2.70
CA LEU A 41 -2.08 -8.19 2.00
C LEU A 41 -0.93 -9.21 2.06
N GLN A 42 -0.82 -9.99 3.13
CA GLN A 42 0.12 -11.11 3.25
C GLN A 42 -0.28 -12.28 2.36
N ASP A 43 -1.57 -12.63 2.35
CA ASP A 43 -2.13 -13.71 1.53
C ASP A 43 -2.05 -13.36 0.02
N GLN A 44 -2.34 -12.11 -0.31
CA GLN A 44 -2.40 -11.58 -1.67
C GLN A 44 -1.43 -10.41 -1.84
N PRO A 45 -0.12 -10.69 -2.00
CA PRO A 45 0.90 -9.65 -2.13
C PRO A 45 0.76 -8.79 -3.39
N THR A 46 -0.12 -9.14 -4.34
CA THR A 46 -0.45 -8.32 -5.51
C THR A 46 -1.32 -7.11 -5.17
N LEU A 47 -2.01 -7.12 -4.03
CA LEU A 47 -2.75 -5.98 -3.50
C LEU A 47 -1.86 -4.88 -2.95
N ILE A 48 -0.59 -5.16 -2.69
CA ILE A 48 0.31 -4.17 -2.11
C ILE A 48 0.75 -3.19 -3.21
N LYS A 49 0.59 -1.88 -3.00
CA LYS A 49 1.16 -0.87 -3.89
C LYS A 49 2.68 -1.00 -3.95
N ARG A 50 3.21 -1.05 -5.16
CA ARG A 50 4.65 -1.10 -5.45
C ARG A 50 4.99 -0.03 -6.50
N PRO A 51 6.23 0.48 -6.53
CA PRO A 51 7.34 0.29 -5.57
C PRO A 51 7.07 0.91 -4.19
N ILE A 52 7.74 0.41 -3.14
CA ILE A 52 7.76 1.04 -1.80
C ILE A 52 9.20 1.46 -1.56
N ILE A 53 9.44 2.75 -1.34
CA ILE A 53 10.76 3.27 -0.99
C ILE A 53 10.74 3.73 0.46
N LEU A 54 11.71 3.27 1.22
CA LEU A 54 11.92 3.63 2.61
C LEU A 54 13.42 3.89 2.75
N GLN A 55 13.86 5.12 2.53
CA GLN A 55 15.28 5.47 2.57
C GLN A 55 15.47 6.91 3.06
N ASP A 56 16.54 7.18 3.82
CA ASP A 56 16.90 8.53 4.28
C ASP A 56 15.77 9.24 5.06
N GLY A 57 14.95 8.49 5.79
CA GLY A 57 13.77 9.02 6.49
C GLY A 57 12.58 9.34 5.58
N ILE A 58 12.72 9.12 4.28
CA ILE A 58 11.67 9.29 3.29
C ILE A 58 10.96 7.95 3.09
N ALA A 59 9.64 7.99 3.26
CA ALA A 59 8.76 6.92 2.85
C ALA A 59 8.01 7.37 1.59
N LEU A 60 8.12 6.59 0.51
CA LEU A 60 7.25 6.69 -0.69
C LEU A 60 6.54 5.37 -0.98
N ILE A 61 5.29 5.46 -1.45
CA ILE A 61 4.49 4.29 -1.80
C ILE A 61 3.80 4.44 -3.16
N GLY A 62 4.02 3.44 -4.02
CA GLY A 62 3.69 3.53 -5.42
C GLY A 62 4.69 4.39 -6.18
N PHE A 63 4.46 4.50 -7.48
CA PHE A 63 5.20 5.41 -8.35
C PHE A 63 4.33 6.63 -8.63
N ASP A 64 4.75 7.78 -8.11
CA ASP A 64 4.15 9.08 -8.42
C ASP A 64 5.27 10.03 -8.83
N VAL A 65 5.22 10.49 -10.09
CA VAL A 65 6.30 11.30 -10.67
C VAL A 65 6.53 12.57 -9.85
N LYS A 66 5.47 13.25 -9.41
CA LYS A 66 5.61 14.50 -8.65
C LYS A 66 6.26 14.26 -7.29
N GLN A 67 5.84 13.23 -6.55
CA GLN A 67 6.49 12.90 -5.29
C GLN A 67 7.95 12.48 -5.47
N TYR A 68 8.25 11.70 -6.50
CA TYR A 68 9.62 11.27 -6.77
C TYR A 68 10.50 12.45 -7.16
N GLU A 69 10.02 13.39 -7.97
CA GLU A 69 10.76 14.61 -8.29
C GLU A 69 10.94 15.52 -7.07
N GLN A 70 9.94 15.66 -6.19
CA GLN A 70 10.11 16.43 -4.94
C GLN A 70 11.09 15.77 -3.97
N THR A 71 11.19 14.44 -3.99
CA THR A 71 11.97 13.67 -3.03
C THR A 71 13.40 13.42 -3.50
N PHE A 72 13.55 12.98 -4.75
CA PHE A 72 14.82 12.59 -5.37
C PHE A 72 15.30 13.59 -6.42
N GLY A 73 14.55 14.69 -6.64
CA GLY A 73 14.91 15.74 -7.58
C GLY A 73 16.30 16.27 -7.31
N LYS A 74 17.25 15.77 -8.09
CA LYS A 74 18.47 16.45 -8.46
C LYS A 74 18.18 17.33 -9.67
#